data_AF-A0A0E2BGW4-F1
#
_entry.id   AF-A0A0E2BGW4-F1
#
_cell.length_a   1.000
_cell.length_b   1.000
_cell.length_c   1.000
_cell.angle_alpha   90.00
_cell.angle_beta   90.00
_cell.angle_gamma   90.00
#
_symmetry.space_group_name_H-M   'P 1'
#
loop_
_entity.id
_entity.type
_entity.pdbx_description
1 polymer ?
#
loop_
_entity_poly.entity_id
_entity_poly.type
_entity_poly.pdbx_seq_one_letter_code
_entity_poly.pdbx_strand_id
1 'polypeptide(L)'
;MNQNEKNILTDFIDKLNSLIILLRFSREEIYETLPHNFLLWGEQEEREINYLKYQEQILDSTLILGCSYFENYLQDLFRTLFKNNPFSLPNNKKIEIDFIKRVNTYEEIISHIINNEIHELFYKSISEVLGTLRDKFGFQISDQDISIIQTGFLIRNCLIHNKRLCDIKLSKILGKPLSSNIELSEDEIHSLGLTLRSLSRDLYAQASEKIIF
;
A
#
# COMPACT_ATOMS: atom_id res chain seq x y z
N MET A 1 -28.38 -8.90 6.55
CA MET A 1 -27.06 -8.25 6.57
C MET A 1 -26.10 -9.18 7.30
N ASN A 2 -25.11 -9.74 6.60
CA ASN A 2 -24.14 -10.66 7.20
C ASN A 2 -23.23 -9.90 8.17
N GLN A 3 -23.14 -10.38 9.41
CA GLN A 3 -22.31 -9.82 10.49
C GLN A 3 -20.79 -9.96 10.27
N ASN A 4 -20.32 -10.29 9.06
CA ASN A 4 -18.92 -10.64 8.77
C ASN A 4 -18.24 -9.80 7.67
N GLU A 5 -18.90 -8.79 7.09
CA GLU A 5 -18.18 -7.80 6.27
C GLU A 5 -17.49 -6.81 7.21
N LYS A 6 -16.30 -7.20 7.68
CA LYS A 6 -15.41 -6.28 8.40
C LYS A 6 -15.20 -5.07 7.51
N ASN A 7 -15.57 -3.88 8.02
CA ASN A 7 -15.46 -2.63 7.29
C ASN A 7 -13.99 -2.45 6.84
N ILE A 8 -13.73 -2.44 5.52
CA ILE A 8 -12.38 -2.38 4.93
C ILE A 8 -11.58 -1.18 5.45
N LEU A 9 -12.24 -0.07 5.75
CA LEU A 9 -11.61 1.11 6.34
C LEU A 9 -11.19 0.83 7.78
N THR A 10 -12.05 0.20 8.58
CA THR A 10 -11.73 -0.13 9.97
C THR A 10 -10.53 -1.08 10.04
N ASP A 11 -10.52 -2.13 9.20
CA ASP A 11 -9.39 -3.06 9.12
C ASP A 11 -8.08 -2.37 8.72
N PHE A 12 -8.14 -1.45 7.74
CA PHE A 12 -6.98 -0.65 7.35
C PHE A 12 -6.50 0.28 8.47
N ILE A 13 -7.40 0.97 9.16
CA ILE A 13 -7.04 1.88 10.26
C ILE A 13 -6.40 1.11 11.43
N ASP A 14 -6.91 -0.08 11.76
CA ASP A 14 -6.34 -0.93 12.80
C ASP A 14 -4.91 -1.36 12.43
N LYS A 15 -4.70 -1.77 11.17
CA LYS A 15 -3.36 -2.08 10.63
C LYS A 15 -2.41 -0.87 10.66
N LEU A 16 -2.90 0.34 10.35
CA LEU A 16 -2.08 1.55 10.51
C LEU A 16 -1.78 1.85 11.99
N ASN A 17 -2.71 1.60 12.90
CA ASN A 17 -2.48 1.80 14.34
C ASN A 17 -1.38 0.87 14.87
N SER A 18 -1.27 -0.37 14.37
CA SER A 18 -0.17 -1.26 14.77
C SER A 18 1.20 -0.75 14.33
N LEU A 19 1.27 0.06 13.26
CA LEU A 19 2.53 0.68 12.82
C LEU A 19 3.00 1.79 13.76
N ILE A 20 2.11 2.44 14.51
CA ILE A 20 2.51 3.41 15.54
C ILE A 20 3.30 2.70 16.63
N ILE A 21 2.90 1.48 16.99
CA ILE A 21 3.62 0.65 17.96
C ILE A 21 4.98 0.27 17.36
N LEU A 22 5.01 -0.13 16.08
CA LEU A 22 6.27 -0.46 15.40
C LEU A 22 7.24 0.73 15.40
N LEU A 23 6.78 1.94 15.08
CA LEU A 23 7.60 3.16 15.17
C LEU A 23 8.13 3.42 16.58
N ARG A 24 7.38 3.08 17.65
CA ARG A 24 7.93 3.24 19.00
C ARG A 24 9.12 2.32 19.28
N PHE A 25 9.21 1.19 18.59
CA PHE A 25 10.38 0.33 18.67
C PHE A 25 11.62 0.96 18.03
N SER A 26 11.53 2.03 17.23
CA SER A 26 12.72 2.64 16.63
C SER A 26 13.54 3.48 17.61
N ARG A 27 13.11 3.62 18.86
CA ARG A 27 13.76 4.47 19.87
C ARG A 27 14.94 3.80 20.56
N GLU A 28 15.95 4.60 20.88
CA GLU A 28 17.18 4.16 21.57
C GLU A 28 16.88 3.49 22.92
N GLU A 29 15.96 4.09 23.69
CA GLU A 29 15.52 3.56 24.99
C GLU A 29 14.96 2.14 24.91
N ILE A 30 14.40 1.74 23.75
CA ILE A 30 13.91 0.37 23.54
C ILE A 30 15.06 -0.54 23.10
N TYR A 31 15.90 -0.07 22.18
CA TYR A 31 17.09 -0.80 21.74
C TYR A 31 17.97 -1.24 22.91
N GLU A 32 18.23 -0.35 23.88
CA GLU A 32 19.05 -0.63 25.07
C GLU A 32 18.51 -1.76 25.96
N THR A 33 17.21 -2.08 25.84
CA THR A 33 16.56 -3.15 26.63
C THR A 33 16.55 -4.50 25.92
N LEU A 34 16.90 -4.55 24.63
CA LEU A 34 16.83 -5.74 23.80
C LEU A 34 18.19 -6.44 23.70
N PRO A 35 18.22 -7.76 23.43
CA PRO A 35 19.45 -8.43 23.02
C PRO A 35 19.98 -7.82 21.72
N HIS A 36 21.26 -7.44 21.65
CA HIS A 36 21.82 -6.77 20.47
C HIS A 36 22.15 -7.70 19.29
N ASN A 37 21.93 -9.00 19.44
CA ASN A 37 22.07 -9.96 18.35
C ASN A 37 20.73 -10.08 17.63
N PHE A 38 20.68 -9.61 16.39
CA PHE A 38 19.46 -9.62 15.59
C PHE A 38 19.75 -10.27 14.24
N LEU A 39 18.74 -10.99 13.72
CA LEU A 39 18.74 -11.44 12.34
C LEU A 39 18.24 -10.29 11.47
N LEU A 40 19.15 -9.70 10.69
CA LEU A 40 18.80 -8.64 9.75
C LEU A 40 17.98 -9.19 8.58
N TRP A 41 17.09 -8.36 8.03
CA TRP A 41 16.30 -8.76 6.87
C TRP A 41 17.21 -9.11 5.67
N GLY A 42 17.04 -10.32 5.14
CA GLY A 42 17.84 -10.85 4.04
C GLY A 42 19.18 -11.47 4.45
N GLU A 43 19.52 -11.49 5.74
CA GLU A 43 20.70 -12.18 6.26
C GLU A 43 20.35 -13.60 6.76
N GLN A 44 21.36 -14.47 6.78
CA GLN A 44 21.22 -15.88 7.21
C GLN A 44 21.71 -16.12 8.64
N GLU A 45 22.36 -15.14 9.26
CA GLU A 45 23.00 -15.25 10.57
C GLU A 45 22.68 -14.02 11.41
N GLU A 46 22.48 -14.24 12.71
CA GLU A 46 22.38 -13.14 13.68
C GLU A 46 23.73 -12.46 13.84
N ARG A 47 23.71 -11.14 13.95
CA ARG A 47 24.91 -10.34 14.21
C ARG A 47 24.59 -9.26 15.22
N GLU A 48 25.62 -8.86 15.95
CA GLU A 48 25.54 -7.67 16.78
C GLU A 48 25.31 -6.45 15.86
N ILE A 49 24.23 -5.73 16.10
CA ILE A 49 23.90 -4.53 15.34
C ILE A 49 23.89 -3.33 16.27
N ASN A 50 24.35 -2.20 15.75
CA ASN A 50 24.25 -0.93 16.48
C ASN A 50 22.84 -0.35 16.37
N TYR A 51 22.56 0.60 17.25
CA TYR A 51 21.28 1.31 17.30
C TYR A 51 20.86 1.89 15.95
N LEU A 52 21.77 2.50 15.19
CA LEU A 52 21.43 3.12 13.90
C LEU A 52 20.90 2.10 12.88
N LYS A 53 21.52 0.93 12.78
CA LYS A 53 21.05 -0.15 11.90
C LYS A 53 19.73 -0.75 12.39
N TYR A 54 19.56 -0.89 13.70
CA TYR A 54 18.32 -1.34 14.29
C TYR A 54 17.16 -0.37 13.95
N GLN A 55 17.37 0.93 14.22
CA GLN A 55 16.42 1.98 13.92
C GLN A 55 16.04 1.97 12.43
N GLU A 56 17.04 1.94 11.55
CA GLU A 56 16.86 1.85 10.11
C GLU A 56 15.92 0.71 9.70
N GLN A 57 16.09 -0.49 10.26
CA GLN A 57 15.24 -1.63 9.94
C GLN A 57 13.79 -1.48 10.40
N ILE A 58 13.59 -0.89 11.58
CA ILE A 58 12.24 -0.63 12.08
C ILE A 58 11.54 0.39 11.17
N LEU A 59 12.23 1.45 10.78
CA LEU A 59 11.70 2.48 9.88
C LEU A 59 11.35 1.88 8.50
N ASP A 60 12.26 1.09 7.93
CA ASP A 60 12.03 0.42 6.65
C ASP A 60 10.83 -0.50 6.69
N SER A 61 10.76 -1.36 7.70
CA SER A 61 9.66 -2.30 7.89
C SER A 61 8.34 -1.56 8.04
N THR A 62 8.34 -0.45 8.80
CA THR A 62 7.14 0.37 8.99
C THR A 62 6.68 0.98 7.66
N LEU A 63 7.58 1.57 6.88
CA LEU A 63 7.23 2.17 5.60
C LEU A 63 6.68 1.11 4.63
N ILE A 64 7.38 -0.02 4.50
CA ILE A 64 6.98 -1.12 3.61
C ILE A 64 5.59 -1.61 3.99
N LEU A 65 5.35 -1.92 5.26
CA LEU A 65 4.06 -2.40 5.74
C LEU A 65 2.95 -1.36 5.55
N GLY A 66 3.23 -0.08 5.82
CA GLY A 66 2.27 1.02 5.62
C GLY A 66 1.81 1.13 4.16
N CYS A 67 2.75 1.11 3.21
CA CYS A 67 2.44 1.07 1.79
C CYS A 67 1.65 -0.19 1.40
N SER A 68 2.06 -1.37 1.89
CA SER A 68 1.37 -2.64 1.59
C SER A 68 -0.06 -2.66 2.15
N TYR A 69 -0.29 -2.13 3.34
CA TYR A 69 -1.64 -2.03 3.91
C TYR A 69 -2.53 -1.11 3.09
N PHE A 70 -2.00 0.02 2.64
CA PHE A 70 -2.76 0.96 1.81
C PHE A 70 -3.07 0.37 0.43
N GLU A 71 -2.10 -0.33 -0.18
CA GLU A 71 -2.30 -1.03 -1.44
C GLU A 71 -3.43 -2.07 -1.33
N ASN A 72 -3.43 -2.89 -0.28
CA ASN A 72 -4.49 -3.86 -0.02
C ASN A 72 -5.86 -3.18 0.20
N TYR A 73 -5.89 -2.10 0.97
CA TYR A 73 -7.11 -1.30 1.16
C TYR A 73 -7.68 -0.82 -0.18
N LEU A 74 -6.82 -0.29 -1.07
CA LEU A 74 -7.26 0.16 -2.38
C LEU A 74 -7.75 -1.02 -3.25
N GLN A 75 -7.09 -2.18 -3.21
CA GLN A 75 -7.55 -3.37 -3.94
C GLN A 75 -8.95 -3.79 -3.50
N ASP A 76 -9.22 -3.78 -2.20
CA ASP A 76 -10.54 -4.11 -1.65
C ASP A 76 -11.60 -3.04 -1.98
N LEU A 77 -11.21 -1.76 -2.00
CA LEU A 77 -12.05 -0.67 -2.47
C LEU A 77 -12.42 -0.84 -3.94
N PHE A 78 -11.46 -1.12 -4.82
CA PHE A 78 -11.72 -1.41 -6.24
C PHE A 78 -12.60 -2.64 -6.42
N ARG A 79 -12.36 -3.70 -5.65
CA ARG A 79 -13.20 -4.91 -5.68
C ARG A 79 -14.65 -4.58 -5.35
N THR A 80 -14.86 -3.72 -4.36
CA THR A 80 -16.19 -3.23 -3.98
C THR A 80 -16.83 -2.38 -5.08
N LEU A 81 -16.08 -1.43 -5.64
CA LEU A 81 -16.54 -0.57 -6.73
C LEU A 81 -16.96 -1.37 -7.97
N PHE A 82 -16.14 -2.33 -8.39
CA PHE A 82 -16.46 -3.16 -9.56
C PHE A 82 -17.61 -4.14 -9.30
N LYS A 83 -17.73 -4.69 -8.09
CA LYS A 83 -18.87 -5.56 -7.73
C LYS A 83 -20.19 -4.79 -7.79
N ASN A 84 -20.21 -3.55 -7.31
CA ASN A 84 -21.41 -2.72 -7.27
C ASN A 84 -21.72 -2.04 -8.60
N ASN A 85 -20.73 -1.86 -9.47
CA ASN A 85 -20.92 -1.36 -10.83
C ASN A 85 -20.12 -2.19 -11.86
N PRO A 86 -20.58 -3.40 -12.22
CA PRO A 86 -19.87 -4.25 -13.18
C PRO A 86 -19.71 -3.64 -14.57
N PHE A 87 -20.58 -2.70 -14.97
CA PHE A 87 -20.47 -1.98 -16.25
C PHE A 87 -19.22 -1.09 -16.32
N SER A 88 -18.58 -0.80 -15.18
CA SER A 88 -17.30 -0.11 -15.17
C SER A 88 -16.12 -1.03 -15.55
N LEU A 89 -16.30 -2.34 -15.64
CA LEU A 89 -15.24 -3.25 -16.11
C LEU A 89 -14.93 -3.03 -17.60
N PRO A 90 -13.69 -3.27 -18.06
CA PRO A 90 -13.37 -3.18 -19.48
C PRO A 90 -14.15 -4.23 -20.30
N ASN A 91 -14.80 -3.79 -21.39
CA ASN A 91 -15.60 -4.66 -22.26
C ASN A 91 -14.77 -5.66 -23.09
N ASN A 92 -13.44 -5.57 -23.07
CA ASN A 92 -12.54 -6.36 -23.91
C ASN A 92 -11.85 -7.53 -23.18
N LYS A 93 -12.33 -7.90 -21.98
CA LYS A 93 -11.76 -9.01 -21.21
C LYS A 93 -12.10 -10.35 -21.87
N LYS A 94 -11.06 -11.14 -22.13
CA LYS A 94 -11.19 -12.52 -22.65
C LYS A 94 -11.21 -13.49 -21.48
N ILE A 95 -12.11 -14.48 -21.55
CA ILE A 95 -12.20 -15.56 -20.57
C ILE A 95 -11.91 -16.87 -21.30
N GLU A 96 -11.03 -17.68 -20.72
CA GLU A 96 -10.71 -18.99 -21.28
C GLU A 96 -11.91 -19.95 -21.15
N ILE A 97 -12.17 -20.72 -22.20
CA ILE A 97 -13.27 -21.70 -22.21
C ILE A 97 -13.10 -22.72 -21.07
N ASP A 98 -11.87 -23.09 -20.74
CA ASP A 98 -11.60 -24.03 -19.65
C ASP A 98 -11.91 -23.45 -18.27
N PHE A 99 -11.87 -22.12 -18.10
CA PHE A 99 -12.38 -21.49 -16.89
C PHE A 99 -13.92 -21.54 -16.86
N ILE A 100 -14.59 -21.23 -17.96
CA ILE A 100 -16.07 -21.26 -18.08
C ILE A 100 -16.62 -22.66 -17.75
N LYS A 101 -15.92 -23.72 -18.16
CA LYS A 101 -16.32 -25.11 -17.86
C LYS A 101 -16.22 -25.49 -16.38
N ARG A 102 -15.42 -24.76 -15.58
CA ARG A 102 -15.12 -25.08 -14.17
C ARG A 102 -15.93 -24.27 -13.17
N VAL A 103 -16.48 -23.13 -13.59
CA VAL A 103 -17.29 -22.25 -12.74
C VAL A 103 -18.75 -22.68 -12.75
N ASN A 104 -19.42 -22.51 -11.61
CA ASN A 104 -20.82 -22.92 -11.44
C ASN A 104 -21.78 -21.75 -11.52
N THR A 105 -21.30 -20.52 -11.34
CA THR A 105 -22.12 -19.33 -11.17
C THR A 105 -21.60 -18.15 -11.98
N TYR A 106 -22.50 -17.23 -12.31
CA TYR A 106 -22.14 -15.98 -12.97
C TYR A 106 -21.28 -15.08 -12.06
N GLU A 107 -21.54 -15.14 -10.76
CA GLU A 107 -20.82 -14.41 -9.72
C GLU A 107 -19.34 -14.81 -9.65
N GLU A 108 -19.03 -16.10 -9.84
CA GLU A 108 -17.65 -16.59 -9.96
C GLU A 108 -16.94 -16.02 -11.20
N ILE A 109 -17.65 -15.93 -12.33
CA ILE A 109 -17.12 -15.34 -13.57
C ILE A 109 -16.79 -13.87 -13.34
N ILE A 110 -17.73 -13.10 -12.79
CA ILE A 110 -17.53 -11.67 -12.50
C ILE A 110 -16.39 -11.48 -11.50
N SER A 111 -16.35 -12.27 -10.43
CA SER A 111 -15.28 -12.18 -9.42
C SER A 111 -13.90 -12.45 -10.02
N HIS A 112 -13.79 -13.40 -10.95
CA HIS A 112 -12.55 -13.66 -11.67
C HIS A 112 -12.13 -12.48 -12.55
N ILE A 113 -13.06 -11.90 -13.32
CA ILE A 113 -12.77 -10.71 -14.15
C ILE A 113 -12.31 -9.54 -13.27
N ILE A 114 -13.00 -9.29 -12.16
CA ILE A 114 -12.65 -8.23 -11.20
C ILE A 114 -11.25 -8.45 -10.65
N ASN A 115 -10.91 -9.66 -10.22
CA ASN A 115 -9.60 -9.97 -9.67
C ASN A 115 -8.48 -9.78 -10.71
N ASN A 116 -8.71 -10.19 -11.96
CA ASN A 116 -7.75 -9.96 -13.04
C ASN A 116 -7.57 -8.46 -13.34
N GLU A 117 -8.65 -7.71 -13.36
CA GLU A 117 -8.60 -6.25 -13.56
C GLU A 117 -7.84 -5.54 -12.45
N ILE A 118 -8.09 -5.89 -11.19
CA ILE A 118 -7.35 -5.36 -10.04
C ILE A 118 -5.88 -5.74 -10.17
N HIS A 119 -5.57 -6.97 -10.50
CA HIS A 119 -4.19 -7.41 -10.67
C HIS A 119 -3.45 -6.59 -11.75
N GLU A 120 -4.05 -6.42 -12.93
CA GLU A 120 -3.52 -5.57 -14.01
C GLU A 120 -3.36 -4.10 -13.59
N LEU A 121 -4.31 -3.56 -12.82
CA LEU A 121 -4.26 -2.19 -12.36
C LEU A 121 -3.11 -1.96 -11.38
N PHE A 122 -2.86 -2.89 -10.45
CA PHE A 122 -1.83 -2.77 -9.42
C PHE A 122 -0.42 -3.15 -9.89
N TYR A 123 -0.27 -3.61 -11.14
CA TYR A 123 1.05 -3.59 -11.80
C TYR A 123 1.51 -2.19 -12.20
N LYS A 124 0.60 -1.22 -12.27
CA LYS A 124 0.92 0.17 -12.58
C LYS A 124 1.45 0.91 -11.36
N SER A 125 1.94 2.13 -11.56
CA SER A 125 2.34 2.98 -10.43
C SER A 125 1.14 3.38 -9.57
N ILE A 126 1.38 3.65 -8.28
CA ILE A 126 0.31 4.06 -7.36
C ILE A 126 -0.42 5.34 -7.83
N SER A 127 0.26 6.24 -8.52
CA SER A 127 -0.37 7.44 -9.08
C SER A 127 -1.33 7.12 -10.23
N GLU A 128 -1.03 6.10 -11.06
CA GLU A 128 -1.97 5.60 -12.08
C GLU A 128 -3.17 4.88 -11.45
N VAL A 129 -2.95 4.16 -10.34
CA VAL A 129 -4.03 3.53 -9.56
C VAL A 129 -4.97 4.59 -8.98
N LEU A 130 -4.44 5.62 -8.31
CA LEU A 130 -5.24 6.74 -7.79
C LEU A 130 -5.87 7.57 -8.91
N GLY A 131 -5.16 7.77 -10.02
CA GLY A 131 -5.70 8.39 -11.23
C GLY A 131 -6.91 7.65 -11.78
N THR A 132 -6.91 6.31 -11.70
CA THR A 132 -8.08 5.52 -12.09
C THR A 132 -9.29 5.78 -11.19
N LEU A 133 -9.11 5.93 -9.87
CA LEU A 133 -10.22 6.33 -8.98
C LEU A 133 -10.77 7.72 -9.37
N ARG A 134 -9.88 8.66 -9.66
CA ARG A 134 -10.26 10.03 -10.07
C ARG A 134 -11.00 10.03 -11.41
N ASP A 135 -10.39 9.47 -12.45
CA ASP A 135 -10.84 9.65 -13.83
C ASP A 135 -12.01 8.71 -14.18
N LYS A 136 -12.00 7.47 -13.67
CA LYS A 136 -13.01 6.46 -13.99
C LYS A 136 -14.20 6.47 -13.05
N PHE A 137 -13.95 6.71 -11.76
CA PHE A 137 -14.99 6.65 -10.72
C PHE A 137 -15.36 8.03 -10.16
N GLY A 138 -14.70 9.10 -10.62
CA GLY A 138 -15.02 10.48 -10.25
C GLY A 138 -14.70 10.80 -8.80
N PHE A 139 -13.69 10.16 -8.21
CA PHE A 139 -13.21 10.50 -6.87
C PHE A 139 -12.43 11.81 -6.89
N GLN A 140 -12.64 12.63 -5.87
CA GLN A 140 -11.88 13.84 -5.62
C GLN A 140 -10.63 13.46 -4.84
N ILE A 141 -9.48 13.51 -5.51
CA ILE A 141 -8.16 13.22 -4.93
C ILE A 141 -7.24 14.37 -5.34
N SER A 142 -6.58 14.99 -4.36
CA SER A 142 -5.69 16.12 -4.63
C SER A 142 -4.38 15.64 -5.28
N ASP A 143 -3.81 16.46 -6.17
CA ASP A 143 -2.49 16.15 -6.77
C ASP A 143 -1.37 16.14 -5.71
N GLN A 144 -1.55 16.90 -4.61
CA GLN A 144 -0.66 16.89 -3.46
C GLN A 144 -0.62 15.51 -2.79
N ASP A 145 -1.78 14.91 -2.51
CA ASP A 145 -1.86 13.59 -1.89
C ASP A 145 -1.28 12.51 -2.81
N ILE A 146 -1.59 12.57 -4.11
CA ILE A 146 -1.01 11.66 -5.10
C ILE A 146 0.52 11.76 -5.09
N SER A 147 1.07 12.97 -5.07
CA SER A 147 2.51 13.21 -5.06
C SER A 147 3.20 12.66 -3.80
N ILE A 148 2.62 12.91 -2.62
CA ILE A 148 3.15 12.41 -1.34
C ILE A 148 3.15 10.88 -1.33
N ILE A 149 2.02 10.26 -1.70
CA ILE A 149 1.87 8.81 -1.71
C ILE A 149 2.78 8.17 -2.76
N GLN A 150 2.87 8.76 -3.95
CA GLN A 150 3.79 8.30 -5.00
C GLN A 150 5.24 8.30 -4.51
N THR A 151 5.65 9.35 -3.81
CA THR A 151 6.99 9.43 -3.22
C THR A 151 7.21 8.30 -2.21
N GLY A 152 6.27 8.06 -1.30
CA GLY A 152 6.34 6.94 -0.35
C GLY A 152 6.49 5.58 -1.02
N PHE A 153 5.72 5.31 -2.08
CA PHE A 153 5.80 4.06 -2.84
C PHE A 153 7.12 3.91 -3.62
N LEU A 154 7.68 5.00 -4.14
CA LEU A 154 8.99 4.96 -4.79
C LEU A 154 10.11 4.68 -3.80
N ILE A 155 10.04 5.24 -2.59
CA ILE A 155 10.95 4.89 -1.51
C ILE A 155 10.81 3.40 -1.18
N ARG A 156 9.59 2.91 -0.90
CA ARG A 156 9.30 1.49 -0.64
C ARG A 156 9.88 0.56 -1.73
N ASN A 157 9.78 0.94 -3.00
CA ASN A 157 10.35 0.15 -4.09
C ASN A 157 11.88 0.07 -4.02
N CYS A 158 12.55 1.18 -3.70
CA CYS A 158 13.99 1.20 -3.54
C CYS A 158 14.45 0.42 -2.29
N LEU A 159 13.68 0.45 -1.20
CA LEU A 159 13.94 -0.37 0.00
C LEU A 159 13.91 -1.87 -0.34
N ILE A 160 12.86 -2.33 -1.02
CA ILE A 160 12.65 -3.75 -1.32
C ILE A 160 13.59 -4.25 -2.42
N HIS A 161 13.74 -3.48 -3.51
CA HIS A 161 14.35 -3.99 -4.74
C HIS A 161 15.74 -3.40 -5.02
N ASN A 162 16.11 -2.29 -4.39
CA ASN A 162 17.34 -1.57 -4.72
C ASN A 162 18.26 -1.36 -3.52
N LYS A 163 18.17 -2.23 -2.49
CA LYS A 163 19.06 -2.20 -1.31
C LYS A 163 19.16 -0.81 -0.66
N ARG A 164 18.03 -0.11 -0.55
CA ARG A 164 17.95 1.26 0.01
C ARG A 164 18.69 2.34 -0.80
N LEU A 165 19.02 2.07 -2.07
CA LEU A 165 19.65 3.05 -2.95
C LEU A 165 18.62 3.79 -3.80
N CYS A 166 18.76 5.10 -3.94
CA CYS A 166 17.88 5.93 -4.77
C CYS A 166 17.98 5.54 -6.25
N ASP A 167 16.83 5.23 -6.86
CA ASP A 167 16.73 5.03 -8.31
C ASP A 167 16.54 6.35 -9.07
N ILE A 168 16.41 6.27 -10.41
CA ILE A 168 16.24 7.44 -11.27
C ILE A 168 14.94 8.21 -10.97
N LYS A 169 13.86 7.51 -10.63
CA LYS A 169 12.56 8.15 -10.39
C LYS A 169 12.58 8.91 -9.07
N LEU A 170 13.08 8.27 -8.01
CA LEU A 170 13.17 8.85 -6.68
C LEU A 170 14.19 9.98 -6.62
N SER A 171 15.36 9.81 -7.26
CA SER A 171 16.40 10.85 -7.36
C SER A 171 15.85 12.16 -7.94
N LYS A 172 15.04 12.08 -9.00
CA LYS A 172 14.41 13.26 -9.60
C LYS A 172 13.43 13.97 -8.67
N ILE A 173 12.67 13.22 -7.88
CA ILE A 173 11.67 13.79 -6.96
C ILE A 173 12.34 14.41 -5.75
N LEU A 174 13.31 13.72 -5.15
CA LEU A 174 13.99 14.19 -3.93
C LEU A 174 15.15 15.17 -4.21
N GLY A 175 15.55 15.33 -5.48
CA GLY A 175 16.75 16.09 -5.84
C GLY A 175 18.05 15.47 -5.29
N LYS A 176 18.04 14.18 -4.94
CA LYS A 176 19.19 13.45 -4.38
C LYS A 176 20.00 12.76 -5.48
N PRO A 177 21.32 12.56 -5.33
CA PRO A 177 22.13 11.82 -6.30
C PRO A 177 21.62 10.38 -6.52
N LEU A 178 21.80 9.85 -7.73
CA LEU A 178 21.56 8.44 -8.02
C LEU A 178 22.42 7.55 -7.12
N SER A 179 21.87 6.42 -6.71
CA SER A 179 22.55 5.45 -5.85
C SER A 179 22.98 6.00 -4.47
N SER A 180 22.44 7.14 -4.05
CA SER A 180 22.59 7.59 -2.66
C SER A 180 21.70 6.77 -1.74
N ASN A 181 22.13 6.58 -0.50
CA ASN A 181 21.33 5.91 0.52
C ASN A 181 20.07 6.72 0.83
N ILE A 182 18.97 6.01 1.02
CA ILE A 182 17.72 6.58 1.51
C ILE A 182 17.83 6.79 3.01
N GLU A 183 17.80 8.04 3.44
CA GLU A 183 17.66 8.40 4.85
C GLU A 183 16.17 8.63 5.12
N LEU A 184 15.64 7.94 6.13
CA LEU A 184 14.26 8.05 6.58
C LEU A 184 14.23 8.52 8.03
N SER A 185 13.32 9.44 8.33
CA SER A 185 12.98 9.86 9.68
C SER A 185 11.63 9.32 10.14
N GLU A 186 11.44 9.22 11.45
CA GLU A 186 10.14 8.88 12.05
C GLU A 186 9.04 9.86 11.60
N ASP A 187 9.38 11.15 11.48
CA ASP A 187 8.45 12.21 11.08
C ASP A 187 7.96 12.03 9.63
N GLU A 188 8.83 11.64 8.71
CA GLU A 188 8.45 11.37 7.31
C GLU A 188 7.50 10.18 7.22
N ILE A 189 7.79 9.09 7.94
CA ILE A 189 6.93 7.89 7.94
C ILE A 189 5.59 8.20 8.63
N HIS A 190 5.62 8.92 9.74
CA HIS A 190 4.41 9.34 10.43
C HIS A 190 3.54 10.23 9.54
N SER A 191 4.14 11.22 8.88
CA SER A 191 3.44 12.13 7.97
C SER A 191 2.79 11.39 6.80
N LEU A 192 3.52 10.45 6.17
CA LEU A 192 2.94 9.59 5.15
C LEU A 192 1.77 8.78 5.72
N GLY A 193 1.92 8.16 6.89
CA GLY A 193 0.85 7.42 7.55
C GLY A 193 -0.41 8.25 7.80
N LEU A 194 -0.26 9.53 8.15
CA LEU A 194 -1.38 10.47 8.29
C LEU A 194 -2.06 10.76 6.94
N THR A 195 -1.28 10.97 5.88
CA THR A 195 -1.82 11.16 4.51
C THR A 195 -2.59 9.92 4.05
N LEU A 196 -2.03 8.72 4.21
CA LEU A 196 -2.70 7.46 3.85
C LEU A 196 -4.01 7.29 4.63
N ARG A 197 -4.00 7.62 5.93
CA ARG A 197 -5.19 7.59 6.79
C ARG A 197 -6.25 8.59 6.31
N SER A 198 -5.88 9.84 6.07
CA SER A 198 -6.82 10.87 5.63
C SER A 198 -7.46 10.48 4.30
N LEU A 199 -6.63 10.16 3.31
CA LEU A 199 -7.11 9.79 1.98
C LEU A 199 -8.00 8.55 2.03
N SER A 200 -7.66 7.52 2.81
CA SER A 200 -8.52 6.33 2.93
C SER A 200 -9.90 6.63 3.51
N ARG A 201 -10.01 7.60 4.45
CA ARG A 201 -11.30 8.02 5.00
C ARG A 201 -12.11 8.78 3.95
N ASP A 202 -11.46 9.68 3.22
CA ASP A 202 -12.10 10.48 2.18
C ASP A 202 -12.58 9.60 1.03
N LEU A 203 -11.76 8.66 0.58
CA LEU A 203 -12.15 7.66 -0.42
C LEU A 203 -13.32 6.81 0.08
N TYR A 204 -13.26 6.31 1.32
CA TYR A 204 -14.36 5.51 1.85
C TYR A 204 -15.68 6.29 1.95
N ALA A 205 -15.64 7.56 2.37
CA ALA A 205 -16.80 8.43 2.43
C ALA A 205 -17.39 8.67 1.04
N GLN A 206 -16.56 9.06 0.07
CA GLN A 206 -16.99 9.25 -1.32
C GLN A 206 -17.55 7.97 -1.95
N ALA A 207 -16.95 6.81 -1.65
CA ALA A 207 -17.44 5.53 -2.11
C ALA A 207 -18.84 5.23 -1.53
N SER A 208 -19.06 5.54 -0.25
CA SER A 208 -20.34 5.35 0.44
C SER A 208 -21.44 6.28 -0.06
N GLU A 209 -21.09 7.44 -0.62
CA GLU A 209 -22.06 8.34 -1.26
C GLU A 209 -22.42 7.89 -2.68
N LYS A 210 -21.46 7.30 -3.40
CA LYS A 210 -21.61 6.87 -4.81
C LYS A 210 -22.22 5.47 -4.94
N ILE A 211 -21.86 4.59 -4.03
CA ILE A 211 -22.39 3.24 -3.87
C ILE A 211 -23.39 3.34 -2.73
N ILE A 212 -24.68 3.15 -2.99
CA ILE A 212 -25.64 2.96 -1.90
C ILE A 212 -25.23 1.66 -1.19
N PHE A 213 -24.42 1.75 -0.13
CA PHE A 213 -24.22 0.69 0.86
C PHE A 213 -25.48 0.52 1.70
#